data_AF-A0A1I5UF36-F1
#
_entry.id   AF-A0A1I5UF36-F1
#
_cell.length_a   1.000
_cell.length_b   1.000
_cell.length_c   1.000
_cell.angle_alpha   90.00
_cell.angle_beta   90.00
_cell.angle_gamma   90.00
#
_symmetry.space_group_name_H-M   'P 1'
#
loop_
_entity.id
_entity.type
_entity.pdbx_description
1 polymer ?
#
loop_
_entity_poly.entity_id
_entity_poly.type
_entity_poly.pdbx_seq_one_letter_code
_entity_poly.pdbx_strand_id
1 'polypeptide(L)'
;MTAGVAAEARIERQKLSERAREAIRDRIVRGEFPLGRKLLESELVELLDMSKSPIREALLQLEREGLVEMSPNRSARVFSMGAAEIADLGELRQMLELQAMRMALSRNPGPLQAALEEVVTRMEEVLLAGDTDAYKLLDNEFHHAIFRNCGNSYLEANFRMLSFRVQALRNRLSLDDDLNRKSLKEHREILTAVSAGQADAAVSALQTHIGDTTHAYLAKVAAEARPQADDLAPVRVDLEEMERFSRAALQAVGADKSTVDAVTKALLHASAHGVDTHGFRLLPHYLQGLAEGRLNRTPNITVAHGKGGACVLDADDAHGARAAYAAVDRAVDLARTHGLGAVAIRGSSHFGAAGAYAIEIARHGMMGLAFCNSDSFVRLHGGAERFHGTNPIAAAAPSGDGDPWLLDMATSAIPFNRVQLNRSLGAPLPGDVASDAHGINVTDPSIVEMLAPLGGALFGYKGAGLAGLAEVFSTAFSDAPLSFELPPMISDDMATPRKLGAFVMALDPEAFSGRVAFEGIIRRYLAAIAASSAAPGETVMAPGTREWAEAARRSAQGMKLDRTSVEAFGRFAEKHGIDPLRIRSGGP
;
A
#
# COMPACT_ATOMS: atom_id res chain seq x y z
N MET A 1 11.54 -54.46 -27.94
CA MET A 1 12.65 -53.83 -27.18
C MET A 1 12.40 -52.37 -26.79
N THR A 2 11.46 -51.64 -27.42
CA THR A 2 11.24 -50.19 -27.18
C THR A 2 10.44 -49.83 -25.93
N ALA A 3 9.55 -50.71 -25.44
CA ALA A 3 8.77 -50.46 -24.23
C ALA A 3 9.58 -50.60 -22.91
N GLY A 4 10.61 -51.45 -22.89
CA GLY A 4 11.47 -51.66 -21.71
C GLY A 4 12.41 -50.48 -21.45
N VAL A 5 13.03 -49.94 -22.50
CA VAL A 5 13.94 -48.78 -22.41
C VAL A 5 13.20 -47.51 -21.98
N ALA A 6 11.95 -47.32 -22.43
CA ALA A 6 11.12 -46.19 -22.01
C ALA A 6 10.64 -46.31 -20.54
N ALA A 7 10.43 -47.53 -20.04
CA ALA A 7 10.09 -47.78 -18.65
C ALA A 7 11.29 -47.54 -17.71
N GLU A 8 12.48 -48.00 -18.09
CA GLU A 8 13.73 -47.77 -17.34
C GLU A 8 14.08 -46.28 -17.27
N ALA A 9 14.03 -45.56 -18.41
CA ALA A 9 14.26 -44.12 -18.43
C ALA A 9 13.25 -43.31 -17.61
N ARG A 10 11.99 -43.78 -17.52
CA ARG A 10 10.94 -43.17 -16.68
C ARG A 10 11.20 -43.41 -15.19
N ILE A 11 11.64 -44.61 -14.81
CA ILE A 11 11.99 -44.97 -13.43
C ILE A 11 13.22 -44.18 -12.98
N GLU A 12 14.24 -44.07 -13.83
CA GLU A 12 15.47 -43.33 -13.54
C GLU A 12 15.20 -41.82 -13.39
N ARG A 13 14.35 -41.27 -14.26
CA ARG A 13 13.88 -39.88 -14.14
C ARG A 13 13.09 -39.62 -12.85
N GLN A 14 12.20 -40.54 -12.46
CA GLN A 14 11.48 -40.43 -11.18
C GLN A 14 12.44 -40.40 -10.00
N LYS A 15 13.46 -41.27 -9.98
CA LYS A 15 14.49 -41.26 -8.94
C LYS A 15 15.28 -39.93 -8.89
N LEU A 16 15.57 -39.32 -10.03
CA LEU A 16 16.25 -38.02 -10.10
C LEU A 16 15.36 -36.86 -9.62
N SER A 17 14.06 -36.89 -9.95
CA SER A 17 13.09 -35.90 -9.42
C SER A 17 12.95 -36.00 -7.91
N GLU A 18 12.88 -37.21 -7.36
CA GLU A 18 12.82 -37.42 -5.91
C GLU A 18 14.07 -36.89 -5.21
N ARG A 19 15.27 -37.18 -5.75
CA ARG A 19 16.52 -36.64 -5.21
C ARG A 19 16.57 -35.11 -5.27
N ALA A 20 16.09 -34.50 -6.35
CA ALA A 20 15.99 -33.04 -6.47
C ALA A 20 15.01 -32.45 -5.44
N ARG A 21 13.85 -33.08 -5.26
CA ARG A 21 12.84 -32.69 -4.28
C ARG A 21 13.41 -32.68 -2.87
N GLU A 22 14.06 -33.78 -2.47
CA GLU A 22 14.69 -33.90 -1.15
C GLU A 22 15.77 -32.84 -0.94
N ALA A 23 16.65 -32.64 -1.93
CA ALA A 23 17.74 -31.68 -1.83
C ALA A 23 17.25 -30.22 -1.73
N ILE A 24 16.16 -29.85 -2.40
CA ILE A 24 15.57 -28.50 -2.32
C ILE A 24 14.81 -28.36 -1.00
N ARG A 25 14.04 -29.38 -0.60
CA ARG A 25 13.31 -29.40 0.67
C ARG A 25 14.25 -29.20 1.85
N ASP A 26 15.35 -29.93 1.90
CA ASP A 26 16.31 -29.86 3.01
C ASP A 26 16.92 -28.44 3.13
N ARG A 27 17.15 -27.75 2.01
CA ARG A 27 17.67 -26.38 2.00
C ARG A 27 16.63 -25.34 2.44
N ILE A 28 15.36 -25.52 2.05
CA ILE A 28 14.25 -24.69 2.56
C ILE A 28 14.12 -24.89 4.06
N VAL A 29 14.10 -26.16 4.49
CA VAL A 29 13.96 -26.55 5.88
C VAL A 29 15.09 -25.96 6.71
N ARG A 30 16.37 -26.11 6.31
CA ARG A 30 17.55 -25.57 7.02
C ARG A 30 17.66 -24.04 6.96
N GLY A 31 16.83 -23.36 6.17
CA GLY A 31 16.87 -21.90 6.01
C GLY A 31 17.92 -21.39 5.03
N GLU A 32 18.67 -22.25 4.33
CA GLU A 32 19.57 -21.87 3.23
C GLU A 32 18.79 -21.22 2.07
N PHE A 33 17.54 -21.65 1.87
CA PHE A 33 16.57 -21.02 0.98
C PHE A 33 15.53 -20.27 1.83
N PRO A 34 15.71 -18.96 2.08
CA PRO A 34 14.82 -18.21 2.96
C PRO A 34 13.38 -18.13 2.40
N LEU A 35 12.39 -18.14 3.31
CA LEU A 35 10.98 -17.84 2.98
C LEU A 35 10.85 -16.60 2.07
N GLY A 36 9.99 -16.70 1.06
CA GLY A 36 9.80 -15.66 0.05
C GLY A 36 10.91 -15.57 -1.00
N ARG A 37 12.00 -16.34 -0.92
CA ARG A 37 13.06 -16.36 -1.94
C ARG A 37 12.56 -16.92 -3.26
N LYS A 38 12.87 -16.26 -4.37
CA LYS A 38 12.64 -16.79 -5.71
C LYS A 38 13.63 -17.92 -6.00
N LEU A 39 13.13 -19.08 -6.42
CA LEU A 39 13.93 -20.24 -6.83
C LEU A 39 14.09 -20.22 -8.35
N LEU A 40 15.28 -19.89 -8.84
CA LEU A 40 15.57 -19.86 -10.27
C LEU A 40 15.92 -21.27 -10.76
N GLU A 41 15.22 -21.74 -11.81
CA GLU A 41 15.46 -23.07 -12.39
C GLU A 41 16.92 -23.26 -12.83
N SER A 42 17.54 -22.22 -13.38
CA SER A 42 18.94 -22.25 -13.82
C SER A 42 19.90 -22.44 -12.65
N GLU A 43 19.66 -21.78 -11.53
CA GLU A 43 20.47 -21.91 -10.32
C GLU A 43 20.37 -23.32 -9.74
N LEU A 44 19.15 -23.88 -9.68
CA LEU A 44 18.93 -25.23 -9.15
C LEU A 44 19.53 -26.33 -10.03
N VAL A 45 19.56 -26.12 -11.35
CA VAL A 45 20.23 -27.02 -12.32
C VAL A 45 21.73 -27.08 -12.05
N GLU A 46 22.37 -25.93 -11.85
CA GLU A 46 23.80 -25.83 -11.53
C GLU A 46 24.09 -26.39 -10.14
N LEU A 47 23.29 -26.01 -9.14
CA LEU A 47 23.50 -26.40 -7.74
C LEU A 47 23.39 -27.92 -7.51
N LEU A 48 22.48 -28.58 -8.22
CA LEU A 48 22.19 -30.00 -8.02
C LEU A 48 22.83 -30.91 -9.08
N ASP A 49 23.53 -30.32 -10.07
CA ASP A 49 24.10 -31.01 -11.23
C ASP A 49 23.06 -31.92 -11.93
N MET A 50 21.89 -31.33 -12.24
CA MET A 50 20.74 -32.03 -12.82
C MET A 50 20.14 -31.27 -13.99
N SER A 51 19.60 -31.97 -14.98
CA SER A 51 18.87 -31.33 -16.08
C SER A 51 17.59 -30.62 -15.62
N LYS A 52 17.06 -29.68 -16.42
CA LYS A 52 15.87 -28.88 -16.09
C LYS A 52 14.60 -29.70 -15.79
N SER A 53 14.49 -30.89 -16.38
CA SER A 53 13.27 -31.71 -16.29
C SER A 53 12.99 -32.25 -14.88
N PRO A 54 13.93 -32.94 -14.19
CA PRO A 54 13.74 -33.37 -12.80
C PRO A 54 13.59 -32.20 -11.82
N ILE A 55 14.24 -31.06 -12.06
CA ILE A 55 14.07 -29.85 -11.22
C ILE A 55 12.64 -29.32 -11.28
N ARG A 56 12.04 -29.22 -12.47
CA ARG A 56 10.64 -28.77 -12.62
C ARG A 56 9.66 -29.70 -11.96
N GLU A 57 9.89 -31.01 -12.09
CA GLU A 57 9.04 -32.04 -11.50
C GLU A 57 9.13 -32.01 -9.96
N ALA A 58 10.33 -31.79 -9.42
CA ALA A 58 10.56 -31.53 -8.00
C ALA A 58 9.85 -30.26 -7.49
N LEU A 59 9.91 -29.15 -8.22
CA LEU A 59 9.23 -27.90 -7.83
C LEU A 59 7.70 -28.05 -7.79
N LEU A 60 7.11 -28.79 -8.74
CA LEU A 60 5.68 -29.10 -8.74
C LEU A 60 5.29 -30.03 -7.59
N GLN A 61 6.17 -30.96 -7.19
CA GLN A 61 5.95 -31.79 -6.00
C GLN A 61 6.02 -30.96 -4.71
N LEU A 62 6.99 -30.03 -4.61
CA LEU A 62 7.14 -29.12 -3.47
C LEU A 62 5.99 -28.10 -3.37
N GLU A 63 5.36 -27.74 -4.48
CA GLU A 63 4.13 -26.95 -4.49
C GLU A 63 2.97 -27.70 -3.83
N ARG A 64 2.82 -29.01 -4.10
CA ARG A 64 1.81 -29.84 -3.45
C ARG A 64 2.08 -30.06 -1.96
N GLU A 65 3.35 -30.03 -1.58
CA GLU A 65 3.78 -30.02 -0.16
C GLU A 65 3.64 -28.63 0.48
N GLY A 66 3.32 -27.61 -0.32
CA GLY A 66 3.10 -26.26 0.16
C GLY A 66 4.37 -25.56 0.64
N LEU A 67 5.54 -26.01 0.20
CA LEU A 67 6.86 -25.40 0.47
C LEU A 67 7.31 -24.44 -0.63
N VAL A 68 6.67 -24.53 -1.80
CA VAL A 68 6.92 -23.66 -2.94
C VAL A 68 5.60 -23.11 -3.45
N GLU A 69 5.59 -21.84 -3.84
CA GLU A 69 4.49 -21.18 -4.54
C GLU A 69 4.90 -20.94 -5.99
N MET A 70 4.05 -21.34 -6.93
CA MET A 70 4.27 -21.11 -8.36
C MET A 70 3.46 -19.90 -8.84
N SER A 71 4.12 -18.95 -9.52
CA SER A 71 3.42 -17.86 -10.20
C SER A 71 2.85 -18.30 -11.56
N PRO A 72 1.90 -17.54 -12.16
CA PRO A 72 1.40 -17.81 -13.51
C PRO A 72 2.49 -17.91 -14.59
N ASN A 73 3.64 -17.25 -14.38
CA ASN A 73 4.81 -17.30 -15.27
C ASN A 73 5.79 -18.45 -14.92
N ARG A 74 5.34 -19.45 -14.15
CA ARG A 74 6.12 -20.61 -13.67
C ARG A 74 7.36 -20.24 -12.85
N SER A 75 7.36 -19.09 -12.19
CA SER A 75 8.43 -18.78 -11.25
C SER A 75 8.13 -19.39 -9.88
N ALA A 76 8.98 -20.31 -9.43
CA ALA A 76 8.92 -20.88 -8.09
C ALA A 76 9.43 -19.88 -7.04
N ARG A 77 8.77 -19.82 -5.90
CA ARG A 77 9.19 -19.07 -4.71
C ARG A 77 9.05 -19.96 -3.49
N VAL A 78 10.00 -19.91 -2.56
CA VAL A 78 9.80 -20.52 -1.23
C VAL A 78 8.59 -19.85 -0.59
N PHE A 79 7.67 -20.65 -0.04
CA PHE A 79 6.47 -20.12 0.60
C PHE A 79 6.81 -19.02 1.63
N SER A 80 5.87 -18.13 1.87
CA SER A 80 5.97 -17.12 2.94
C SER A 80 4.65 -17.05 3.67
N MET A 81 4.68 -16.81 4.99
CA MET A 81 3.45 -16.73 5.80
C MET A 81 3.37 -15.38 6.50
N GLY A 82 2.23 -14.71 6.36
CA GLY A 82 1.88 -13.53 7.14
C GLY A 82 1.51 -13.88 8.59
N ALA A 83 1.33 -12.86 9.43
CA ALA A 83 0.95 -13.06 10.83
C ALA A 83 -0.39 -13.82 10.99
N ALA A 84 -1.37 -13.54 10.13
CA ALA A 84 -2.66 -14.25 10.14
C ALA A 84 -2.46 -15.75 9.83
N GLU A 85 -1.72 -16.09 8.78
CA GLU A 85 -1.50 -17.48 8.37
C GLU A 85 -0.69 -18.27 9.42
N ILE A 86 0.23 -17.62 10.13
CA ILE A 86 0.97 -18.24 11.25
C ILE A 86 0.03 -18.53 12.42
N ALA A 87 -0.92 -17.64 12.72
CA ALA A 87 -1.94 -17.87 13.74
C ALA A 87 -2.84 -19.05 13.35
N ASP A 88 -3.31 -19.09 12.10
CA ASP A 88 -4.13 -20.18 11.56
C ASP A 88 -3.39 -21.53 11.63
N LEU A 89 -2.08 -21.54 11.30
CA LEU A 89 -1.26 -22.75 11.41
C LEU A 89 -1.12 -23.20 12.88
N GLY A 90 -0.94 -22.26 13.81
CA GLY A 90 -0.89 -22.56 15.24
C GLY A 90 -2.19 -23.18 15.76
N GLU A 91 -3.34 -22.65 15.34
CA GLU A 91 -4.66 -23.19 15.67
C GLU A 91 -4.83 -24.62 15.13
N LEU A 92 -4.50 -24.85 13.85
CA LEU A 92 -4.56 -26.16 13.23
C LEU A 92 -3.66 -27.18 13.94
N ARG A 93 -2.44 -26.78 14.34
CA ARG A 93 -1.53 -27.64 15.12
C ARG A 93 -2.15 -28.04 16.45
N GLN A 94 -2.70 -27.10 17.23
CA GLN A 94 -3.34 -27.45 18.50
C GLN A 94 -4.48 -28.46 18.28
N MET A 95 -5.33 -28.26 17.27
CA MET A 95 -6.42 -29.21 16.99
C MET A 95 -5.92 -30.63 16.72
N LEU A 96 -4.87 -30.78 15.92
CA LEU A 96 -4.35 -32.09 15.51
C LEU A 96 -3.51 -32.77 16.60
N GLU A 97 -2.56 -32.03 17.17
CA GLU A 97 -1.57 -32.58 18.11
C GLU A 97 -2.18 -32.96 19.45
N LEU A 98 -3.10 -32.14 19.97
CA LEU A 98 -3.80 -32.43 21.23
C LEU A 98 -4.66 -33.68 21.09
N GLN A 99 -5.34 -33.84 19.96
CA GLN A 99 -6.14 -35.04 19.71
C GLN A 99 -5.24 -36.26 19.51
N ALA A 100 -4.12 -36.13 18.80
CA ALA A 100 -3.14 -37.21 18.65
C ALA A 100 -2.57 -37.65 20.01
N MET A 101 -2.26 -36.71 20.91
CA MET A 101 -1.79 -37.00 22.27
C MET A 101 -2.83 -37.79 23.07
N ARG A 102 -4.11 -37.37 23.07
CA ARG A 102 -5.19 -38.11 23.74
C ARG A 102 -5.30 -39.54 23.22
N MET A 103 -5.26 -39.72 21.90
CA MET A 103 -5.35 -41.02 21.26
C MET A 103 -4.13 -41.89 21.58
N ALA A 104 -2.92 -41.33 21.56
CA ALA A 104 -1.69 -42.05 21.82
C ALA A 104 -1.60 -42.55 23.27
N LEU A 105 -1.99 -41.72 24.24
CA LEU A 105 -2.08 -42.12 25.65
C LEU A 105 -3.12 -43.20 25.89
N SER A 106 -4.24 -43.16 25.17
CA SER A 106 -5.30 -44.17 25.30
C SER A 106 -4.95 -45.49 24.63
N ARG A 107 -4.23 -45.47 23.50
CA ARG A 107 -4.05 -46.64 22.63
C ARG A 107 -2.69 -47.29 22.76
N ASN A 108 -1.64 -46.49 22.98
CA ASN A 108 -0.27 -46.97 22.96
C ASN A 108 0.65 -46.22 23.98
N PRO A 109 0.27 -46.17 25.28
CA PRO A 109 0.95 -45.32 26.27
C PRO A 109 2.42 -45.72 26.53
N GLY A 110 2.73 -47.01 26.60
CA GLY A 110 4.10 -47.49 26.84
C GLY A 110 5.06 -47.12 25.71
N PRO A 111 4.75 -47.46 24.44
CA PRO A 111 5.58 -47.06 23.31
C PRO A 111 5.64 -45.55 23.07
N LEU A 112 4.56 -44.80 23.38
CA LEU A 112 4.60 -43.34 23.37
C LEU A 112 5.63 -42.82 24.39
N GLN A 113 5.55 -43.27 25.65
CA GLN A 113 6.46 -42.84 26.71
C GLN A 113 7.91 -43.12 26.33
N ALA A 114 8.22 -44.34 25.89
CA ALA A 114 9.59 -44.72 25.51
C ALA A 114 10.12 -43.86 24.34
N ALA A 115 9.28 -43.56 23.34
CA ALA A 115 9.68 -42.73 22.21
C ALA A 115 9.93 -41.27 22.62
N LEU A 116 9.07 -40.69 23.47
CA LEU A 116 9.26 -39.32 23.96
C LEU A 116 10.48 -39.21 24.88
N GLU A 117 10.72 -40.22 25.73
CA GLU A 117 11.90 -40.29 26.60
C GLU A 117 13.20 -40.31 25.78
N GLU A 118 13.29 -41.18 24.77
CA GLU A 118 14.45 -41.24 23.87
C GLU A 118 14.72 -39.89 23.19
N VAL A 119 13.67 -39.24 22.66
CA VAL A 119 13.82 -37.97 21.97
C VAL A 119 14.25 -36.87 22.93
N VAL A 120 13.64 -36.76 24.12
CA VAL A 120 13.99 -35.75 25.11
C VAL A 120 15.44 -35.93 25.60
N THR A 121 15.89 -37.15 25.88
CA THR A 121 17.30 -37.41 26.25
C THR A 121 18.26 -36.92 25.16
N ARG A 122 17.96 -37.19 23.89
CA ARG A 122 18.78 -36.70 22.77
C ARG A 122 18.72 -35.18 22.63
N MET A 123 17.57 -34.56 22.89
CA MET A 123 17.42 -33.09 22.89
C MET A 123 18.32 -32.45 23.95
N GLU A 124 18.46 -33.07 25.13
CA GLU A 124 19.35 -32.61 26.18
C GLU A 124 20.83 -32.67 25.76
N GLU A 125 21.25 -33.78 25.16
CA GLU A 125 22.62 -33.98 24.69
C GLU A 125 23.03 -32.95 23.63
N VAL A 126 22.19 -32.73 22.61
CA VAL A 126 22.50 -31.78 21.54
C VAL A 126 22.46 -30.33 22.01
N LEU A 127 21.56 -29.98 22.94
CA LEU A 127 21.50 -28.64 23.51
C LEU A 127 22.74 -28.34 24.37
N LEU A 128 23.26 -29.34 25.11
CA LEU A 128 24.52 -29.22 25.83
C LEU A 128 25.73 -29.08 24.89
N ALA A 129 25.69 -29.75 23.73
CA ALA A 129 26.71 -29.64 22.70
C ALA A 129 26.64 -28.34 21.87
N GLY A 130 25.58 -27.54 22.01
CA GLY A 130 25.35 -26.33 21.23
C GLY A 130 24.92 -26.58 19.78
N ASP A 131 24.47 -27.80 19.45
CA ASP A 131 24.02 -28.16 18.11
C ASP A 131 22.54 -27.81 17.93
N THR A 132 22.30 -26.54 17.59
CA THR A 132 20.95 -25.99 17.42
C THR A 132 20.19 -26.61 16.24
N ASP A 133 20.88 -27.04 15.19
CA ASP A 133 20.25 -27.65 14.02
C ASP A 133 19.80 -29.08 14.32
N ALA A 134 20.60 -29.85 15.05
CA ALA A 134 20.20 -31.16 15.56
C ALA A 134 19.03 -31.04 16.56
N TYR A 135 19.03 -30.03 17.43
CA TYR A 135 17.93 -29.77 18.36
C TYR A 135 16.59 -29.57 17.62
N LYS A 136 16.58 -28.72 16.58
CA LYS A 136 15.36 -28.44 15.80
C LYS A 136 14.85 -29.67 15.04
N LEU A 137 15.72 -30.60 14.65
CA LEU A 137 15.29 -31.87 14.07
C LEU A 137 14.61 -32.75 15.12
N LEU A 138 15.17 -32.81 16.33
CA LEU A 138 14.62 -33.60 17.44
C LEU A 138 13.29 -33.03 17.97
N ASP A 139 13.14 -31.71 18.02
CA ASP A 139 11.87 -31.05 18.35
C ASP A 139 10.76 -31.49 17.37
N ASN A 140 11.05 -31.59 16.06
CA ASN A 140 10.12 -32.17 15.10
C ASN A 140 9.79 -33.64 15.39
N GLU A 141 10.83 -34.41 15.73
CA GLU A 141 10.71 -35.84 16.00
C GLU A 141 9.85 -36.12 17.24
N PHE A 142 9.91 -35.25 18.25
CA PHE A 142 9.07 -35.32 19.44
C PHE A 142 7.58 -35.25 19.05
N HIS A 143 7.21 -34.25 18.26
CA HIS A 143 5.83 -34.11 17.79
C HIS A 143 5.41 -35.30 16.90
N HIS A 144 6.29 -35.77 16.00
CA HIS A 144 6.03 -36.95 15.18
C HIS A 144 5.84 -38.23 15.99
N ALA A 145 6.56 -38.41 17.09
CA ALA A 145 6.41 -39.56 17.98
C ALA A 145 4.99 -39.64 18.57
N ILE A 146 4.34 -38.51 18.83
CA ILE A 146 2.94 -38.47 19.27
C ILE A 146 2.02 -39.07 18.19
N PHE A 147 2.17 -38.64 16.93
CA PHE A 147 1.33 -39.12 15.83
C PHE A 147 1.59 -40.59 15.48
N ARG A 148 2.85 -41.04 15.49
CA ARG A 148 3.19 -42.46 15.24
C ARG A 148 2.52 -43.39 16.25
N ASN A 149 2.26 -42.90 17.46
CA ASN A 149 1.64 -43.67 18.53
C ASN A 149 0.13 -43.43 18.68
N CYS A 150 -0.50 -42.52 17.91
CA CYS A 150 -1.91 -42.19 18.05
C CYS A 150 -2.86 -43.24 17.43
N GLY A 151 -2.32 -44.15 16.62
CA GLY A 151 -3.11 -45.21 15.95
C GLY A 151 -4.10 -44.68 14.93
N ASN A 152 -3.86 -43.49 14.37
CA ASN A 152 -4.65 -42.90 13.29
C ASN A 152 -3.74 -42.51 12.13
N SER A 153 -3.71 -43.36 11.10
CA SER A 153 -2.86 -43.19 9.91
C SER A 153 -3.17 -41.92 9.12
N TYR A 154 -4.40 -41.43 9.16
CA TYR A 154 -4.76 -40.16 8.51
C TYR A 154 -4.21 -38.96 9.27
N LEU A 155 -4.26 -38.96 10.61
CA LEU A 155 -3.66 -37.88 11.40
C LEU A 155 -2.14 -37.85 11.22
N GLU A 156 -1.48 -39.01 11.23
CA GLU A 156 -0.04 -39.11 10.99
C GLU A 156 0.35 -38.59 9.59
N ALA A 157 -0.39 -38.99 8.55
CA ALA A 157 -0.12 -38.56 7.19
C ALA A 157 -0.33 -37.04 6.99
N ASN A 158 -1.39 -36.47 7.56
CA ASN A 158 -1.68 -35.04 7.44
C ASN A 158 -0.67 -34.19 8.23
N PHE A 159 -0.29 -34.61 9.43
CA PHE A 159 0.74 -33.89 10.19
C PHE A 159 2.10 -33.91 9.49
N ARG A 160 2.44 -35.00 8.79
CA ARG A 160 3.67 -35.07 7.99
C ARG A 160 3.75 -33.97 6.93
N MET A 161 2.65 -33.65 6.26
CA MET A 161 2.60 -32.54 5.32
C MET A 161 2.78 -31.17 6.00
N LEU A 162 2.16 -30.97 7.17
CA LEU A 162 2.27 -29.72 7.93
C LEU A 162 3.66 -29.51 8.56
N SER A 163 4.32 -30.59 8.97
CA SER A 163 5.57 -30.55 9.73
C SER A 163 6.69 -29.78 9.02
N PHE A 164 6.77 -29.83 7.69
CA PHE A 164 7.79 -29.10 6.94
C PHE A 164 7.60 -27.59 7.00
N ARG A 165 6.35 -27.09 7.02
CA ARG A 165 6.07 -25.65 7.16
C ARG A 165 6.43 -25.15 8.55
N VAL A 166 6.09 -25.93 9.58
CA VAL A 166 6.46 -25.64 10.97
C VAL A 166 7.97 -25.62 11.14
N GLN A 167 8.67 -26.58 10.55
CA GLN A 167 10.13 -26.68 10.62
C GLN A 167 10.84 -25.52 9.91
N ALA A 168 10.35 -25.11 8.73
CA ALA A 168 10.89 -23.96 8.00
C ALA A 168 10.66 -22.63 8.77
N LEU A 169 9.50 -22.46 9.43
CA LEU A 169 9.26 -21.33 10.33
C LEU A 169 10.24 -21.37 11.52
N ARG A 170 10.40 -22.51 12.17
CA ARG A 170 11.31 -22.68 13.33
C ARG A 170 12.76 -22.36 12.98
N ASN A 171 13.24 -22.82 11.83
CA ASN A 171 14.64 -22.61 11.43
C ASN A 171 14.99 -21.14 11.16
N ARG A 172 14.06 -20.35 10.62
CA ARG A 172 14.26 -18.92 10.38
C ARG A 172 13.96 -18.09 11.63
N LEU A 173 12.94 -18.48 12.40
CA LEU A 173 12.38 -17.66 13.46
C LEU A 173 12.94 -17.97 14.86
N SER A 174 13.51 -19.15 15.10
CA SER A 174 14.22 -19.48 16.36
C SER A 174 15.72 -19.57 16.14
N LEU A 175 16.42 -18.44 16.33
CA LEU A 175 17.89 -18.36 16.39
C LEU A 175 18.39 -18.13 17.83
N ASP A 176 17.49 -18.25 18.82
CA ASP A 176 17.76 -17.86 20.20
C ASP A 176 17.91 -19.11 21.09
N ASP A 177 19.07 -19.24 21.73
CA ASP A 177 19.38 -20.32 22.66
C ASP A 177 18.39 -20.36 23.83
N ASP A 178 17.83 -19.21 24.22
CA ASP A 178 16.86 -19.12 25.32
C ASP A 178 15.50 -19.71 24.93
N LEU A 179 15.10 -19.63 23.65
CA LEU A 179 13.88 -20.28 23.15
C LEU A 179 14.03 -21.81 23.13
N ASN A 180 15.21 -22.32 22.75
CA ASN A 180 15.45 -23.77 22.75
C ASN A 180 15.49 -24.32 24.19
N ARG A 181 16.08 -23.60 25.14
CA ARG A 181 16.04 -23.98 26.57
C ARG A 181 14.62 -23.99 27.12
N LYS A 182 13.80 -23.00 26.75
CA LYS A 182 12.38 -22.95 27.15
C LYS A 182 11.60 -24.13 26.56
N SER A 183 11.76 -24.38 25.25
CA SER A 183 11.15 -25.53 24.57
C SER A 183 11.53 -26.84 25.27
N LEU A 184 12.79 -27.06 25.61
CA LEU A 184 13.22 -28.30 26.28
C LEU A 184 12.55 -28.49 27.65
N LYS A 185 12.38 -27.39 28.41
CA LYS A 185 11.67 -27.42 29.69
C LYS A 185 10.22 -27.87 29.50
N GLU A 186 9.53 -27.32 28.52
CA GLU A 186 8.13 -27.67 28.21
C GLU A 186 8.03 -29.14 27.74
N HIS A 187 8.96 -29.61 26.91
CA HIS A 187 9.04 -31.01 26.49
C HIS A 187 9.19 -31.98 27.67
N ARG A 188 10.02 -31.63 28.67
CA ARG A 188 10.15 -32.41 29.92
C ARG A 188 8.87 -32.43 30.74
N GLU A 189 8.15 -31.32 30.81
CA GLU A 189 6.86 -31.22 31.51
C GLU A 189 5.82 -32.13 30.84
N ILE A 190 5.77 -32.15 29.51
CA ILE A 190 4.93 -33.07 28.73
C ILE A 190 5.31 -34.53 29.02
N LEU A 191 6.59 -34.89 28.93
CA LEU A 191 7.07 -36.25 29.21
C LEU A 191 6.74 -36.70 30.64
N THR A 192 6.86 -35.80 31.62
CA THR A 192 6.52 -36.09 33.02
C THR A 192 5.05 -36.44 33.16
N ALA A 193 4.16 -35.66 32.54
CA ALA A 193 2.72 -35.93 32.55
C ALA A 193 2.36 -37.23 31.82
N VAL A 194 3.02 -37.53 30.70
CA VAL A 194 2.86 -38.80 29.96
C VAL A 194 3.30 -39.98 30.83
N SER A 195 4.45 -39.90 31.49
CA SER A 195 5.00 -40.96 32.35
C SER A 195 4.13 -41.20 33.59
N ALA A 196 3.45 -40.17 34.08
CA ALA A 196 2.48 -40.26 35.18
C ALA A 196 1.09 -40.76 34.73
N GLY A 197 0.88 -40.99 33.43
CA GLY A 197 -0.43 -41.39 32.88
C GLY A 197 -1.51 -40.29 32.96
N GLN A 198 -1.11 -39.02 33.13
CA GLN A 198 -2.02 -37.89 33.35
C GLN A 198 -2.40 -37.24 32.02
N ALA A 199 -3.42 -37.79 31.36
CA ALA A 199 -3.78 -37.37 30.00
C ALA A 199 -4.14 -35.89 29.85
N ASP A 200 -4.95 -35.33 30.76
CA ASP A 200 -5.33 -33.91 30.67
C ASP A 200 -4.15 -32.98 30.96
N ALA A 201 -3.24 -33.37 31.86
CA ALA A 201 -2.02 -32.61 32.13
C ALA A 201 -1.07 -32.61 30.92
N ALA A 202 -0.89 -33.77 30.27
CA ALA A 202 -0.05 -33.89 29.06
C ALA A 202 -0.60 -33.06 27.90
N VAL A 203 -1.92 -33.08 27.71
CA VAL A 203 -2.60 -32.27 26.68
C VAL A 203 -2.49 -30.78 27.00
N SER A 204 -2.70 -30.37 28.24
CA SER A 204 -2.60 -28.96 28.64
C SER A 204 -1.16 -28.42 28.50
N ALA A 205 -0.16 -29.22 28.86
CA ALA A 205 1.25 -28.87 28.67
C ALA A 205 1.60 -28.73 27.18
N LEU A 206 1.15 -29.68 26.34
CA LEU A 206 1.35 -29.61 24.88
C LEU A 206 0.65 -28.39 24.25
N GLN A 207 -0.56 -28.05 24.72
CA GLN A 207 -1.27 -26.87 24.25
C GLN A 207 -0.50 -25.58 24.54
N THR A 208 0.06 -25.49 25.75
CA THR A 208 0.87 -24.33 26.18
C THR A 208 2.12 -24.22 25.32
N HIS A 209 2.84 -25.33 25.13
CA HIS A 209 4.04 -25.39 24.28
C HIS A 209 3.77 -24.90 22.84
N ILE A 210 2.70 -25.39 22.20
CA ILE A 210 2.35 -24.96 20.83
C ILE A 210 1.95 -23.48 20.81
N GLY A 211 1.19 -23.03 21.80
CA GLY A 211 0.77 -21.62 21.94
C GLY A 211 1.95 -20.67 22.09
N ASP A 212 2.86 -20.97 23.01
CA ASP A 212 4.06 -20.17 23.28
C ASP A 212 4.99 -20.10 22.07
N THR A 213 5.16 -21.24 21.38
CA THR A 213 5.94 -21.32 20.15
C THR A 213 5.31 -20.48 19.02
N THR A 214 3.98 -20.53 18.88
CA THR A 214 3.24 -19.72 17.90
C THR A 214 3.37 -18.23 18.20
N HIS A 215 3.26 -17.84 19.48
CA HIS A 215 3.42 -16.46 19.91
C HIS A 215 4.83 -15.93 19.63
N ALA A 216 5.87 -16.74 19.86
CA ALA A 216 7.24 -16.38 19.52
C ALA A 216 7.43 -16.13 18.02
N TYR A 217 6.82 -16.95 17.17
CA TYR A 217 6.85 -16.75 15.71
C TYR A 217 6.17 -15.44 15.30
N LEU A 218 4.98 -15.16 15.85
CA LEU A 218 4.24 -13.92 15.60
C LEU A 218 5.02 -12.68 16.05
N ALA A 219 5.65 -12.73 17.23
CA ALA A 219 6.46 -11.64 17.77
C ALA A 219 7.66 -11.33 16.85
N LYS A 220 8.30 -12.36 16.29
CA LYS A 220 9.43 -12.18 15.39
C LYS A 220 9.02 -11.69 14.00
N VAL A 221 7.92 -12.19 13.44
CA VAL A 221 7.37 -11.63 12.19
C VAL A 221 6.96 -10.18 12.38
N ALA A 222 6.41 -9.80 13.53
CA ALA A 222 6.14 -8.40 13.86
C ALA A 222 7.41 -7.56 14.01
N ALA A 223 8.51 -8.14 14.49
CA ALA A 223 9.82 -7.48 14.59
C ALA A 223 10.51 -7.34 13.22
N GLU A 224 10.45 -8.36 12.35
CA GLU A 224 10.98 -8.32 10.98
C GLU A 224 10.15 -7.42 10.05
N ALA A 225 8.85 -7.26 10.34
CA ALA A 225 7.98 -6.31 9.65
C ALA A 225 8.20 -4.85 10.10
N ARG A 226 8.97 -4.60 11.17
CA ARG A 226 9.39 -3.25 11.56
C ARG A 226 10.76 -2.95 10.93
N PRO A 227 10.85 -2.00 9.98
CA PRO A 227 12.15 -1.59 9.46
C PRO A 227 12.98 -0.93 10.58
N GLN A 228 14.30 -1.15 10.58
CA GLN A 228 15.22 -0.45 11.49
C GLN A 228 15.09 1.08 11.31
N ALA A 229 15.10 1.83 12.41
CA ALA A 229 14.78 3.25 12.42
C ALA A 229 15.72 4.12 11.55
N ASP A 230 16.98 3.70 11.36
CA ASP A 230 17.94 4.40 10.49
C ASP A 230 17.70 4.18 8.99
N ASP A 231 17.11 3.05 8.60
CA ASP A 231 16.75 2.72 7.21
C ASP A 231 15.44 3.38 6.74
N LEU A 232 14.77 4.13 7.61
CA LEU A 232 13.51 4.85 7.32
C LEU A 232 13.66 6.37 7.24
N ALA A 233 14.83 6.92 7.56
CA ALA A 233 15.02 8.37 7.51
C ALA A 233 14.73 8.87 6.07
N PRO A 234 13.78 9.79 5.90
CA PRO A 234 13.42 10.28 4.58
C PRO A 234 14.61 11.00 3.97
N VAL A 235 14.86 10.74 2.70
CA VAL A 235 15.93 11.39 1.95
C VAL A 235 15.43 12.68 1.31
N ARG A 236 16.37 13.55 0.93
CA ARG A 236 16.05 14.79 0.22
C ARG A 236 16.31 14.65 -1.27
N VAL A 237 15.36 15.12 -2.06
CA VAL A 237 15.45 15.16 -3.52
C VAL A 237 15.08 16.56 -3.98
N ASP A 238 15.87 17.13 -4.88
CA ASP A 238 15.58 18.44 -5.45
C ASP A 238 14.36 18.36 -6.38
N LEU A 239 13.57 19.43 -6.42
CA LEU A 239 12.33 19.47 -7.20
C LEU A 239 12.61 19.32 -8.71
N GLU A 240 13.71 19.89 -9.20
CA GLU A 240 14.15 19.75 -10.60
C GLU A 240 14.49 18.31 -10.97
N GLU A 241 15.08 17.56 -10.03
CA GLU A 241 15.40 16.15 -10.23
C GLU A 241 14.13 15.28 -10.23
N MET A 242 13.17 15.58 -9.35
CA MET A 242 11.85 14.94 -9.41
C MET A 242 11.13 15.25 -10.72
N GLU A 243 11.24 16.48 -11.22
CA GLU A 243 10.68 16.88 -12.51
C GLU A 243 11.31 16.07 -13.66
N ARG A 244 12.65 16.03 -13.72
CA ARG A 244 13.41 15.26 -14.71
C ARG A 244 12.98 13.79 -14.71
N PHE A 245 13.00 13.15 -13.54
CA PHE A 245 12.65 11.74 -13.41
C PHE A 245 11.21 11.46 -13.84
N SER A 246 10.26 12.30 -13.38
CA SER A 246 8.84 12.12 -13.70
C SER A 246 8.56 12.24 -15.19
N ARG A 247 9.20 13.21 -15.87
CA ARG A 247 9.09 13.36 -17.33
C ARG A 247 9.59 12.11 -18.05
N ALA A 248 10.77 11.62 -17.69
CA ALA A 248 11.34 10.42 -18.28
C ALA A 248 10.47 9.18 -18.03
N ALA A 249 9.94 9.02 -16.82
CA ALA A 249 9.06 7.90 -16.47
C ALA A 249 7.73 7.92 -17.24
N LEU A 250 7.09 9.09 -17.36
CA LEU A 250 5.85 9.26 -18.13
C LEU A 250 6.07 8.99 -19.63
N GLN A 251 7.20 9.47 -20.18
CA GLN A 251 7.59 9.18 -21.57
C GLN A 251 7.85 7.67 -21.78
N ALA A 252 8.50 7.00 -20.83
CA ALA A 252 8.81 5.58 -20.91
C ALA A 252 7.57 4.68 -20.92
N VAL A 253 6.43 5.15 -20.39
CA VAL A 253 5.12 4.47 -20.50
C VAL A 253 4.29 4.94 -21.70
N GLY A 254 4.88 5.75 -22.60
CA GLY A 254 4.29 6.14 -23.87
C GLY A 254 3.33 7.33 -23.79
N ALA A 255 3.33 8.11 -22.71
CA ALA A 255 2.51 9.32 -22.64
C ALA A 255 3.01 10.39 -23.64
N ASP A 256 2.09 11.08 -24.31
CA ASP A 256 2.45 12.16 -25.23
C ASP A 256 3.04 13.38 -24.49
N LYS A 257 3.67 14.27 -25.26
CA LYS A 257 4.33 15.46 -24.71
C LYS A 257 3.38 16.31 -23.86
N SER A 258 2.14 16.50 -24.32
CA SER A 258 1.17 17.36 -23.64
C SER A 258 0.74 16.78 -22.29
N THR A 259 0.61 15.45 -22.21
CA THR A 259 0.29 14.70 -21.01
C THR A 259 1.46 14.73 -20.05
N VAL A 260 2.68 14.48 -20.54
CA VAL A 260 3.92 14.57 -19.73
C VAL A 260 4.06 15.95 -19.09
N ASP A 261 3.89 17.02 -19.87
CA ASP A 261 4.01 18.39 -19.38
C ASP A 261 2.96 18.70 -18.30
N ALA A 262 1.70 18.35 -18.56
CA ALA A 262 0.59 18.66 -17.65
C ALA A 262 0.67 17.88 -16.32
N VAL A 263 0.92 16.57 -16.38
CA VAL A 263 1.06 15.72 -15.18
C VAL A 263 2.22 16.20 -14.34
N THR A 264 3.38 16.43 -14.96
CA THR A 264 4.58 16.88 -14.25
C THR A 264 4.36 18.24 -13.59
N LYS A 265 3.72 19.19 -14.29
CA LYS A 265 3.41 20.52 -13.75
C LYS A 265 2.50 20.44 -12.52
N ALA A 266 1.47 19.59 -12.55
CA ALA A 266 0.55 19.40 -11.42
C ALA A 266 1.25 18.73 -10.21
N LEU A 267 2.03 17.67 -10.46
CA LEU A 267 2.81 16.99 -9.42
C LEU A 267 3.84 17.93 -8.78
N LEU A 268 4.55 18.71 -9.60
CA LEU A 268 5.52 19.70 -9.14
C LEU A 268 4.85 20.80 -8.32
N HIS A 269 3.70 21.32 -8.76
CA HIS A 269 2.93 22.30 -7.98
C HIS A 269 2.60 21.73 -6.60
N ALA A 270 1.97 20.57 -6.51
CA ALA A 270 1.57 19.99 -5.22
C ALA A 270 2.78 19.72 -4.31
N SER A 271 3.86 19.13 -4.85
CA SER A 271 5.08 18.86 -4.08
C SER A 271 5.84 20.12 -3.67
N ALA A 272 5.86 21.18 -4.48
CA ALA A 272 6.48 22.45 -4.11
C ALA A 272 5.74 23.10 -2.93
N HIS A 273 4.40 23.10 -2.95
CA HIS A 273 3.58 23.76 -1.92
C HIS A 273 3.32 22.90 -0.67
N GLY A 274 3.98 21.74 -0.55
CA GLY A 274 3.84 20.85 0.62
C GLY A 274 2.57 20.01 0.64
N VAL A 275 1.83 19.94 -0.46
CA VAL A 275 0.64 19.10 -0.63
C VAL A 275 1.08 17.71 -1.13
N ASP A 276 1.97 17.05 -0.37
CA ASP A 276 2.66 15.82 -0.79
C ASP A 276 1.74 14.64 -1.15
N THR A 277 0.52 14.67 -0.64
CA THR A 277 -0.53 13.67 -0.90
C THR A 277 -1.05 13.73 -2.33
N HIS A 278 -0.83 14.84 -3.03
CA HIS A 278 -1.19 15.06 -4.42
C HIS A 278 0.04 15.36 -5.30
N GLY A 279 1.24 15.30 -4.72
CA GLY A 279 2.52 15.50 -5.40
C GLY A 279 3.11 14.20 -5.92
N PHE A 280 4.43 14.16 -6.09
CA PHE A 280 5.14 13.05 -6.76
C PHE A 280 4.92 11.66 -6.14
N ARG A 281 4.40 11.56 -4.92
CA ARG A 281 3.97 10.28 -4.32
C ARG A 281 2.86 9.59 -5.11
N LEU A 282 2.10 10.32 -5.93
CA LEU A 282 1.10 9.75 -6.84
C LEU A 282 1.67 9.27 -8.18
N LEU A 283 2.93 9.59 -8.48
CA LEU A 283 3.54 9.19 -9.76
C LEU A 283 3.45 7.68 -10.02
N PRO A 284 3.73 6.77 -9.06
CA PRO A 284 3.57 5.33 -9.30
C PRO A 284 2.16 4.94 -9.72
N HIS A 285 1.14 5.52 -9.08
CA HIS A 285 -0.27 5.26 -9.41
C HIS A 285 -0.61 5.72 -10.84
N TYR A 286 -0.13 6.89 -11.25
CA TYR A 286 -0.36 7.39 -12.60
C TYR A 286 0.40 6.60 -13.67
N LEU A 287 1.65 6.21 -13.39
CA LEU A 287 2.41 5.34 -14.28
C LEU A 287 1.71 4.00 -14.49
N GLN A 288 1.16 3.42 -13.42
CA GLN A 288 0.36 2.20 -13.51
C GLN A 288 -0.91 2.40 -14.33
N GLY A 289 -1.69 3.46 -14.06
CA GLY A 289 -2.93 3.74 -14.81
C GLY A 289 -2.68 4.00 -16.30
N LEU A 290 -1.58 4.67 -16.64
CA LEU A 290 -1.14 4.83 -18.04
C LEU A 290 -0.67 3.51 -18.64
N ALA A 291 0.02 2.66 -17.89
CA ALA A 291 0.52 1.37 -18.37
C ALA A 291 -0.62 0.36 -18.61
N GLU A 292 -1.64 0.34 -17.76
CA GLU A 292 -2.72 -0.65 -17.78
C GLU A 292 -3.97 -0.20 -18.55
N GLY A 293 -4.08 1.09 -18.88
CA GLY A 293 -5.08 1.60 -19.83
C GLY A 293 -6.22 2.39 -19.20
N ARG A 294 -6.29 2.50 -17.86
CA ARG A 294 -7.25 3.39 -17.18
C ARG A 294 -7.05 4.85 -17.55
N LEU A 295 -5.82 5.26 -17.88
CA LEU A 295 -5.49 6.60 -18.34
C LEU A 295 -5.03 6.56 -19.80
N ASN A 296 -5.66 7.35 -20.65
CA ASN A 296 -5.25 7.50 -22.04
C ASN A 296 -3.91 8.23 -22.12
N ARG A 297 -2.95 7.63 -22.84
CA ARG A 297 -1.59 8.14 -23.01
C ARG A 297 -1.50 9.30 -24.00
N THR A 298 -2.41 9.32 -24.97
CA THR A 298 -2.40 10.26 -26.10
C THR A 298 -3.82 10.78 -26.36
N PRO A 299 -4.45 11.44 -25.37
CA PRO A 299 -5.87 11.79 -25.43
C PRO A 299 -6.14 12.87 -26.48
N ASN A 300 -7.22 12.69 -27.26
CA ASN A 300 -7.72 13.69 -28.18
C ASN A 300 -8.81 14.57 -27.51
N ILE A 301 -8.37 15.58 -26.78
CA ILE A 301 -9.28 16.49 -26.08
C ILE A 301 -10.05 17.38 -27.07
N THR A 302 -11.37 17.37 -26.98
CA THR A 302 -12.26 18.13 -27.89
C THR A 302 -13.31 18.93 -27.13
N VAL A 303 -13.80 20.01 -27.76
CA VAL A 303 -14.98 20.73 -27.27
C VAL A 303 -16.22 20.00 -27.76
N ALA A 304 -16.97 19.39 -26.84
CA ALA A 304 -18.19 18.65 -27.17
C ALA A 304 -19.34 19.59 -27.53
N HIS A 305 -19.51 20.68 -26.77
CA HIS A 305 -20.49 21.73 -27.03
C HIS A 305 -20.11 23.02 -26.30
N GLY A 306 -20.67 24.16 -26.72
CA GLY A 306 -20.44 25.43 -26.04
C GLY A 306 -21.22 26.60 -26.64
N LYS A 307 -21.36 27.66 -25.85
CA LYS A 307 -22.01 28.91 -26.26
C LYS A 307 -21.48 30.08 -25.44
N GLY A 308 -21.06 31.15 -26.12
CA GLY A 308 -20.51 32.34 -25.48
C GLY A 308 -19.32 31.97 -24.57
N GLY A 309 -19.30 32.49 -23.34
CA GLY A 309 -18.27 32.23 -22.34
C GLY A 309 -18.29 30.85 -21.69
N ALA A 310 -18.99 29.85 -22.23
CA ALA A 310 -19.08 28.52 -21.62
C ALA A 310 -18.94 27.37 -22.63
N CYS A 311 -18.29 26.26 -22.23
CA CYS A 311 -18.23 25.03 -23.02
C CYS A 311 -18.00 23.78 -22.17
N VAL A 312 -18.15 22.61 -22.80
CA VAL A 312 -17.83 21.31 -22.22
C VAL A 312 -16.72 20.66 -23.02
N LEU A 313 -15.68 20.21 -22.31
CA LEU A 313 -14.57 19.45 -22.85
C LEU A 313 -14.79 17.95 -22.61
N ASP A 314 -14.66 17.18 -23.68
CA ASP A 314 -14.48 15.74 -23.60
C ASP A 314 -12.98 15.45 -23.56
N ALA A 315 -12.52 14.87 -22.46
CA ALA A 315 -11.11 14.66 -22.20
C ALA A 315 -10.57 13.33 -22.71
N ASP A 316 -11.40 12.45 -23.30
CA ASP A 316 -10.94 11.19 -23.92
C ASP A 316 -10.11 10.31 -22.95
N ASP A 317 -10.60 10.16 -21.72
CA ASP A 317 -9.97 9.40 -20.63
C ASP A 317 -8.55 9.88 -20.28
N ALA A 318 -8.24 11.15 -20.56
CA ALA A 318 -6.97 11.75 -20.21
C ALA A 318 -6.66 11.63 -18.71
N HIS A 319 -5.36 11.70 -18.41
CA HIS A 319 -4.93 12.08 -17.07
C HIS A 319 -5.57 13.42 -16.65
N GLY A 320 -6.06 13.52 -15.41
CA GLY A 320 -6.85 14.66 -14.96
C GLY A 320 -6.16 16.01 -15.11
N ALA A 321 -4.85 16.08 -14.88
CA ALA A 321 -4.07 17.31 -15.12
C ALA A 321 -4.01 17.73 -16.59
N ARG A 322 -3.98 16.77 -17.52
CA ARG A 322 -3.98 17.06 -18.96
C ARG A 322 -5.31 17.66 -19.39
N ALA A 323 -6.41 17.11 -18.87
CA ALA A 323 -7.76 17.62 -19.07
C ALA A 323 -7.95 19.01 -18.46
N ALA A 324 -7.54 19.18 -17.20
CA ALA A 324 -7.75 20.42 -16.46
C ALA A 324 -6.88 21.59 -16.97
N TYR A 325 -5.62 21.37 -17.37
CA TYR A 325 -4.84 22.44 -18.01
C TYR A 325 -5.38 22.82 -19.39
N ALA A 326 -5.89 21.87 -20.19
CA ALA A 326 -6.58 22.20 -21.43
C ALA A 326 -7.84 23.06 -21.17
N ALA A 327 -8.57 22.76 -20.10
CA ALA A 327 -9.71 23.54 -19.66
C ALA A 327 -9.33 24.94 -19.17
N VAL A 328 -8.20 25.07 -18.47
CA VAL A 328 -7.63 26.38 -18.07
C VAL A 328 -7.34 27.23 -19.30
N ASP A 329 -6.61 26.71 -20.28
CA ASP A 329 -6.28 27.45 -21.52
C ASP A 329 -7.58 27.94 -22.20
N ARG A 330 -8.56 27.05 -22.31
CA ARG A 330 -9.87 27.38 -22.89
C ARG A 330 -10.65 28.41 -22.08
N ALA A 331 -10.65 28.30 -20.75
CA ALA A 331 -11.33 29.22 -19.85
C ALA A 331 -10.71 30.63 -19.95
N VAL A 332 -9.38 30.73 -19.99
CA VAL A 332 -8.67 32.00 -20.16
C VAL A 332 -9.03 32.65 -21.50
N ASP A 333 -9.03 31.89 -22.60
CA ASP A 333 -9.39 32.43 -23.92
C ASP A 333 -10.85 32.91 -23.99
N LEU A 334 -11.77 32.16 -23.39
CA LEU A 334 -13.17 32.56 -23.28
C LEU A 334 -13.34 33.82 -22.42
N ALA A 335 -12.62 33.90 -21.29
CA ALA A 335 -12.66 35.05 -20.40
C ALA A 335 -12.15 36.33 -21.07
N ARG A 336 -11.07 36.27 -21.86
CA ARG A 336 -10.59 37.42 -22.64
C ARG A 336 -11.65 37.97 -23.61
N THR A 337 -12.50 37.11 -24.13
CA THR A 337 -13.47 37.47 -25.17
C THR A 337 -14.82 37.89 -24.56
N HIS A 338 -15.22 37.27 -23.45
CA HIS A 338 -16.56 37.37 -22.88
C HIS A 338 -16.61 37.91 -21.46
N GLY A 339 -15.46 38.21 -20.84
CA GLY A 339 -15.33 38.58 -19.43
C GLY A 339 -15.36 37.40 -18.46
N LEU A 340 -15.86 36.25 -18.90
CA LEU A 340 -15.87 34.97 -18.17
C LEU A 340 -15.67 33.80 -19.13
N GLY A 341 -14.93 32.80 -18.66
CA GLY A 341 -14.80 31.49 -19.29
C GLY A 341 -15.13 30.39 -18.30
N ALA A 342 -16.12 29.57 -18.59
CA ALA A 342 -16.55 28.42 -17.79
C ALA A 342 -16.42 27.14 -18.61
N VAL A 343 -15.68 26.16 -18.09
CA VAL A 343 -15.37 24.92 -18.80
C VAL A 343 -15.68 23.74 -17.90
N ALA A 344 -16.74 23.00 -18.22
CA ALA A 344 -17.00 21.71 -17.60
C ALA A 344 -16.23 20.61 -18.33
N ILE A 345 -15.81 19.58 -17.62
CA ILE A 345 -14.93 18.53 -18.10
C ILE A 345 -15.61 17.18 -17.82
N ARG A 346 -15.62 16.29 -18.81
CA ARG A 346 -16.01 14.88 -18.66
C ARG A 346 -14.94 13.97 -19.24
N GLY A 347 -15.04 12.68 -18.95
CA GLY A 347 -14.06 11.69 -19.44
C GLY A 347 -12.67 11.98 -18.88
N SER A 348 -12.59 12.53 -17.67
CA SER A 348 -11.33 12.85 -16.99
C SER A 348 -10.97 11.76 -15.98
N SER A 349 -9.93 12.03 -15.19
CA SER A 349 -9.46 11.19 -14.09
C SER A 349 -8.97 12.06 -12.93
N HIS A 350 -8.33 11.46 -11.93
CA HIS A 350 -7.79 12.20 -10.79
C HIS A 350 -6.78 13.26 -11.27
N PHE A 351 -6.96 14.50 -10.81
CA PHE A 351 -6.20 15.66 -11.29
C PHE A 351 -5.22 16.25 -10.26
N GLY A 352 -4.93 15.58 -9.15
CA GLY A 352 -4.02 16.12 -8.13
C GLY A 352 -4.62 17.32 -7.38
N ALA A 353 -3.78 18.29 -7.02
CA ALA A 353 -4.19 19.47 -6.25
C ALA A 353 -4.97 20.46 -7.13
N ALA A 354 -6.20 20.80 -6.72
CA ALA A 354 -7.07 21.70 -7.48
C ALA A 354 -6.47 23.12 -7.62
N GLY A 355 -5.67 23.55 -6.63
CA GLY A 355 -4.95 24.82 -6.63
C GLY A 355 -4.01 25.00 -7.82
N ALA A 356 -3.51 23.90 -8.41
CA ALA A 356 -2.61 23.94 -9.58
C ALA A 356 -3.25 24.58 -10.83
N TYR A 357 -4.58 24.54 -10.92
CA TYR A 357 -5.36 25.07 -12.04
C TYR A 357 -5.85 26.50 -11.75
N ALA A 358 -6.32 26.74 -10.52
CA ALA A 358 -6.76 28.06 -10.10
C ALA A 358 -5.60 29.07 -10.18
N ILE A 359 -4.42 28.70 -9.68
CA ILE A 359 -3.23 29.56 -9.73
C ILE A 359 -2.78 29.86 -11.17
N GLU A 360 -2.96 28.91 -12.09
CA GLU A 360 -2.55 29.10 -13.47
C GLU A 360 -3.39 30.18 -14.15
N ILE A 361 -4.70 30.21 -13.87
CA ILE A 361 -5.58 31.30 -14.29
C ILE A 361 -5.16 32.63 -13.64
N ALA A 362 -4.83 32.62 -12.35
CA ALA A 362 -4.32 33.81 -11.65
C ALA A 362 -3.05 34.40 -12.29
N ARG A 363 -2.17 33.55 -12.82
CA ARG A 363 -0.97 34.00 -13.56
C ARG A 363 -1.30 34.68 -14.88
N HIS A 364 -2.48 34.44 -15.45
CA HIS A 364 -2.99 35.19 -16.60
C HIS A 364 -3.68 36.51 -16.21
N GLY A 365 -3.61 36.92 -14.93
CA GLY A 365 -4.23 38.15 -14.44
C GLY A 365 -5.74 38.04 -14.21
N MET A 366 -6.27 36.82 -14.13
CA MET A 366 -7.70 36.54 -13.99
C MET A 366 -8.00 35.83 -12.67
N MET A 367 -9.22 35.93 -12.13
CA MET A 367 -9.60 35.09 -10.99
C MET A 367 -9.94 33.67 -11.47
N GLY A 368 -9.26 32.68 -10.90
CA GLY A 368 -9.41 31.27 -11.22
C GLY A 368 -10.21 30.50 -10.18
N LEU A 369 -11.05 29.58 -10.64
CA LEU A 369 -11.79 28.62 -9.82
C LEU A 369 -11.63 27.22 -10.41
N ALA A 370 -11.48 26.22 -9.56
CA ALA A 370 -11.45 24.81 -9.96
C ALA A 370 -12.23 23.92 -8.97
N PHE A 371 -13.03 23.01 -9.52
CA PHE A 371 -13.84 22.03 -8.79
C PHE A 371 -13.63 20.65 -9.41
N CYS A 372 -13.77 19.61 -8.59
CA CYS A 372 -13.75 18.22 -9.02
C CYS A 372 -14.52 17.37 -8.00
N ASN A 373 -15.10 16.25 -8.44
CA ASN A 373 -15.62 15.23 -7.55
C ASN A 373 -14.63 14.06 -7.40
N SER A 374 -14.96 13.07 -6.57
CA SER A 374 -14.17 11.85 -6.40
C SER A 374 -15.07 10.72 -5.94
N ASP A 375 -14.58 9.48 -5.90
CA ASP A 375 -15.31 8.37 -5.28
C ASP A 375 -15.69 8.69 -3.83
N SER A 376 -16.82 8.15 -3.37
CA SER A 376 -17.41 8.53 -2.09
C SER A 376 -16.51 8.21 -0.89
N PHE A 377 -16.19 9.24 -0.10
CA PHE A 377 -15.44 9.16 1.17
C PHE A 377 -16.13 9.85 2.35
N VAL A 378 -16.97 10.85 2.07
CA VAL A 378 -17.51 11.80 3.06
C VAL A 378 -19.00 11.56 3.22
N ARG A 379 -19.46 11.45 4.47
CA ARG A 379 -20.89 11.36 4.76
C ARG A 379 -21.59 12.72 4.67
N LEU A 380 -22.91 12.68 4.51
CA LEU A 380 -23.74 13.86 4.74
C LEU A 380 -23.81 14.22 6.24
N HIS A 381 -24.27 15.43 6.52
CA HIS A 381 -24.56 15.83 7.89
C HIS A 381 -25.71 14.98 8.45
N GLY A 382 -25.47 14.32 9.59
CA GLY A 382 -26.37 13.31 10.16
C GLY A 382 -26.46 11.99 9.37
N GLY A 383 -25.66 11.82 8.31
CA GLY A 383 -25.64 10.58 7.52
C GLY A 383 -24.79 9.46 8.13
N ALA A 384 -24.97 8.24 7.65
CA ALA A 384 -24.24 7.04 8.06
C ALA A 384 -23.71 6.24 6.87
N GLU A 385 -23.51 6.91 5.73
CA GLU A 385 -22.98 6.32 4.51
C GLU A 385 -22.01 7.29 3.83
N ARG A 386 -21.03 6.76 3.09
CA ARG A 386 -20.17 7.58 2.21
C ARG A 386 -21.03 8.08 1.06
N PHE A 387 -21.05 9.39 0.84
CA PHE A 387 -21.92 10.01 -0.17
C PHE A 387 -21.12 10.84 -1.18
N HIS A 388 -20.54 11.95 -0.73
CA HIS A 388 -19.65 12.76 -1.56
C HIS A 388 -18.22 12.22 -1.51
N GLY A 389 -17.42 12.51 -2.52
CA GLY A 389 -15.97 12.52 -2.38
C GLY A 389 -15.48 13.65 -1.46
N THR A 390 -14.16 13.85 -1.38
CA THR A 390 -13.58 15.01 -0.65
C THR A 390 -13.75 16.34 -1.40
N ASN A 391 -14.31 16.26 -2.62
CA ASN A 391 -14.79 17.33 -3.51
C ASN A 391 -14.12 18.70 -3.28
N PRO A 392 -12.88 18.89 -3.76
CA PRO A 392 -12.13 20.11 -3.48
C PRO A 392 -12.74 21.35 -4.14
N ILE A 393 -12.51 22.50 -3.49
CA ILE A 393 -12.75 23.83 -4.01
C ILE A 393 -11.43 24.58 -3.99
N ALA A 394 -10.98 25.00 -5.18
CA ALA A 394 -9.83 25.88 -5.30
C ALA A 394 -10.20 27.22 -5.95
N ALA A 395 -9.59 28.28 -5.46
CA ALA A 395 -9.76 29.63 -5.96
C ALA A 395 -8.43 30.40 -5.87
N ALA A 396 -8.11 31.18 -6.90
CA ALA A 396 -6.93 32.03 -6.86
C ALA A 396 -7.18 33.40 -7.51
N ALA A 397 -6.58 34.44 -6.93
CA ALA A 397 -6.73 35.81 -7.39
C ALA A 397 -5.37 36.51 -7.48
N PRO A 398 -5.07 37.21 -8.59
CA PRO A 398 -3.83 37.97 -8.72
C PRO A 398 -3.80 39.14 -7.72
N SER A 399 -2.61 39.38 -7.16
CA SER A 399 -2.32 40.48 -6.25
C SER A 399 -1.44 41.56 -6.91
N GLY A 400 -1.11 41.43 -8.19
CA GLY A 400 -0.14 42.27 -8.90
C GLY A 400 1.27 41.75 -8.69
N ASP A 401 2.13 42.55 -8.04
CA ASP A 401 3.48 42.13 -7.67
C ASP A 401 3.44 41.23 -6.42
N GLY A 402 3.81 39.96 -6.57
CA GLY A 402 3.91 38.99 -5.48
C GLY A 402 3.09 37.71 -5.73
N ASP A 403 2.97 36.89 -4.69
CA ASP A 403 2.22 35.64 -4.79
C ASP A 403 0.70 35.90 -4.83
N PRO A 404 -0.06 35.17 -5.67
CA PRO A 404 -1.52 35.24 -5.68
C PRO A 404 -2.13 34.86 -4.33
N TRP A 405 -3.34 35.37 -4.04
CA TRP A 405 -4.17 34.73 -3.02
C TRP A 405 -4.60 33.35 -3.54
N LEU A 406 -4.43 32.30 -2.76
CA LEU A 406 -4.70 30.92 -3.17
C LEU A 406 -5.42 30.14 -2.07
N LEU A 407 -6.68 29.79 -2.32
CA LEU A 407 -7.42 28.81 -1.54
C LEU A 407 -7.39 27.47 -2.29
N ASP A 408 -7.00 26.40 -1.59
CA ASP A 408 -7.16 25.02 -2.06
C ASP A 408 -7.55 24.16 -0.86
N MET A 409 -8.79 23.68 -0.83
CA MET A 409 -9.35 22.95 0.30
C MET A 409 -10.27 21.82 -0.13
N ALA A 410 -10.22 20.71 0.60
CA ALA A 410 -11.29 19.71 0.59
C ALA A 410 -12.52 20.26 1.33
N THR A 411 -13.70 19.73 1.00
CA THR A 411 -14.95 20.06 1.72
C THR A 411 -15.20 19.18 2.94
N SER A 412 -14.39 18.13 3.11
CA SER A 412 -14.27 17.38 4.36
C SER A 412 -13.40 18.12 5.38
N ALA A 413 -13.59 17.81 6.67
CA ALA A 413 -12.82 18.44 7.74
C ALA A 413 -11.32 18.13 7.66
N ILE A 414 -10.97 16.92 7.20
CA ILE A 414 -9.61 16.49 6.87
C ILE A 414 -9.62 15.66 5.57
N PRO A 415 -8.50 15.55 4.85
CA PRO A 415 -8.36 14.57 3.78
C PRO A 415 -8.13 13.15 4.33
N PHE A 416 -8.51 12.11 3.57
CA PHE A 416 -8.46 10.71 4.01
C PHE A 416 -7.05 10.22 4.38
N ASN A 417 -6.02 10.75 3.73
CA ASN A 417 -4.62 10.44 4.06
C ASN A 417 -4.24 10.77 5.52
N ARG A 418 -4.94 11.70 6.20
CA ARG A 418 -4.71 11.98 7.63
C ARG A 418 -5.20 10.83 8.50
N VAL A 419 -6.29 10.16 8.12
CA VAL A 419 -6.74 8.92 8.77
C VAL A 419 -5.67 7.83 8.62
N GLN A 420 -5.14 7.63 7.41
CA GLN A 420 -4.10 6.64 7.15
C GLN A 420 -2.81 6.92 7.93
N LEU A 421 -2.37 8.18 7.97
CA LEU A 421 -1.19 8.60 8.74
C LEU A 421 -1.39 8.32 10.23
N ASN A 422 -2.51 8.76 10.81
CA ASN A 422 -2.82 8.56 12.22
C ASN A 422 -2.95 7.08 12.56
N ARG A 423 -3.50 6.26 11.66
CA ARG A 423 -3.53 4.79 11.80
C ARG A 423 -2.12 4.20 11.86
N SER A 424 -1.23 4.64 10.96
CA SER A 424 0.18 4.19 10.95
C SER A 424 0.95 4.62 12.19
N LEU A 425 0.64 5.79 12.75
CA LEU A 425 1.30 6.32 13.95
C LEU A 425 0.67 5.83 15.26
N GLY A 426 -0.48 5.14 15.21
CA GLY A 426 -1.26 4.79 16.40
C GLY A 426 -1.76 6.01 17.18
N ALA A 427 -1.96 7.15 16.49
CA ALA A 427 -2.34 8.42 17.10
C ALA A 427 -3.84 8.72 16.88
N PRO A 428 -4.56 9.26 17.88
CA PRO A 428 -5.98 9.58 17.72
C PRO A 428 -6.20 10.74 16.73
N LEU A 429 -7.34 10.72 16.06
CA LEU A 429 -7.87 11.82 15.26
C LEU A 429 -8.59 12.83 16.16
N PRO A 430 -8.75 14.10 15.70
CA PRO A 430 -9.70 15.03 16.30
C PRO A 430 -11.13 14.46 16.31
N GLY A 431 -11.96 14.84 17.29
CA GLY A 431 -13.29 14.23 17.52
C GLY A 431 -14.28 14.29 16.35
N ASP A 432 -14.23 15.36 15.54
CA ASP A 432 -15.31 15.68 14.59
C ASP A 432 -14.93 15.52 13.11
N VAL A 433 -13.89 14.75 12.80
CA VAL A 433 -13.33 14.71 11.45
C VAL A 433 -13.63 13.42 10.69
N ALA A 434 -14.07 12.36 11.38
CA ALA A 434 -14.34 11.06 10.82
C ALA A 434 -15.38 10.29 11.64
N SER A 435 -15.98 9.27 11.04
CA SER A 435 -17.03 8.45 11.64
C SER A 435 -16.85 6.95 11.30
N ASP A 436 -17.42 6.10 12.13
CA ASP A 436 -17.52 4.65 11.91
C ASP A 436 -18.62 4.29 10.89
N ALA A 437 -18.86 2.98 10.72
CA ALA A 437 -19.89 2.44 9.82
C ALA A 437 -21.33 2.88 10.15
N HIS A 438 -21.57 3.39 11.36
CA HIS A 438 -22.88 3.84 11.83
C HIS A 438 -23.04 5.36 11.76
N GLY A 439 -22.05 6.08 11.22
CA GLY A 439 -22.06 7.54 11.15
C GLY A 439 -21.74 8.22 12.49
N ILE A 440 -21.29 7.47 13.50
CA ILE A 440 -20.91 8.00 14.80
C ILE A 440 -19.48 8.51 14.74
N ASN A 441 -19.24 9.73 15.21
CA ASN A 441 -17.91 10.33 15.22
C ASN A 441 -16.94 9.53 16.10
N VAL A 442 -15.75 9.24 15.56
CA VAL A 442 -14.71 8.45 16.23
C VAL A 442 -13.35 9.12 16.14
N THR A 443 -12.53 8.93 17.17
CA THR A 443 -11.13 9.39 17.20
C THR A 443 -10.14 8.27 16.90
N ASP A 444 -10.53 7.01 17.04
CA ASP A 444 -9.66 5.89 16.70
C ASP A 444 -9.61 5.71 15.17
N PRO A 445 -8.45 5.95 14.52
CA PRO A 445 -8.34 5.84 13.07
C PRO A 445 -8.51 4.40 12.56
N SER A 446 -8.42 3.36 13.39
CA SER A 446 -8.53 1.96 12.97
C SER A 446 -9.97 1.56 12.59
N ILE A 447 -10.97 2.21 13.18
CA ILE A 447 -12.40 1.95 12.97
C ILE A 447 -13.09 3.01 12.10
N VAL A 448 -12.33 3.95 11.53
CA VAL A 448 -12.86 4.97 10.63
C VAL A 448 -13.32 4.34 9.33
N GLU A 449 -14.58 4.57 8.99
CA GLU A 449 -15.18 4.19 7.73
C GLU A 449 -15.48 5.37 6.82
N MET A 450 -15.76 6.56 7.34
CA MET A 450 -16.11 7.72 6.51
C MET A 450 -15.57 9.02 7.11
N LEU A 451 -15.32 10.01 6.25
CA LEU A 451 -14.94 11.35 6.69
C LEU A 451 -16.17 12.18 7.03
N ALA A 452 -16.00 13.12 7.97
CA ALA A 452 -17.01 14.12 8.27
C ALA A 452 -16.85 15.37 7.39
N PRO A 453 -17.96 16.03 7.00
CA PRO A 453 -17.91 17.29 6.28
C PRO A 453 -17.38 18.42 7.17
N LEU A 454 -16.77 19.45 6.55
CA LEU A 454 -16.31 20.65 7.24
C LEU A 454 -17.47 21.33 8.01
N GLY A 455 -17.17 21.81 9.22
CA GLY A 455 -18.17 22.42 10.11
C GLY A 455 -18.45 21.62 11.38
N GLY A 456 -17.80 20.48 11.55
CA GLY A 456 -17.84 19.64 12.75
C GLY A 456 -19.21 18.99 13.00
N ALA A 457 -19.42 18.47 14.22
CA ALA A 457 -20.65 17.76 14.55
C ALA A 457 -21.91 18.63 14.40
N LEU A 458 -21.82 19.92 14.76
CA LEU A 458 -22.99 20.82 14.82
C LEU A 458 -23.30 21.52 13.49
N PHE A 459 -22.28 21.88 12.71
CA PHE A 459 -22.46 22.71 11.50
C PHE A 459 -21.96 22.03 10.22
N GLY A 460 -21.71 20.72 10.26
CA GLY A 460 -21.23 19.93 9.13
C GLY A 460 -22.11 19.99 7.87
N TYR A 461 -23.38 20.41 8.00
CA TYR A 461 -24.25 20.64 6.84
C TYR A 461 -23.70 21.73 5.89
N LYS A 462 -22.87 22.65 6.39
CA LYS A 462 -22.19 23.67 5.55
C LYS A 462 -21.13 23.04 4.66
N GLY A 463 -20.27 22.19 5.21
CA GLY A 463 -19.27 21.45 4.43
C GLY A 463 -19.93 20.47 3.47
N ALA A 464 -21.01 19.81 3.87
CA ALA A 464 -21.79 18.95 2.97
C ALA A 464 -22.43 19.75 1.82
N GLY A 465 -22.92 20.97 2.09
CA GLY A 465 -23.42 21.88 1.06
C GLY A 465 -22.32 22.35 0.10
N LEU A 466 -21.11 22.66 0.60
CA LEU A 466 -19.96 22.97 -0.25
C LEU A 466 -19.52 21.77 -1.09
N ALA A 467 -19.55 20.56 -0.54
CA ALA A 467 -19.28 19.32 -1.28
C ALA A 467 -20.30 19.13 -2.41
N GLY A 468 -21.58 19.41 -2.15
CA GLY A 468 -22.64 19.39 -3.16
C GLY A 468 -22.47 20.46 -4.24
N LEU A 469 -21.98 21.67 -3.89
CA LEU A 469 -21.63 22.70 -4.89
C LEU A 469 -20.55 22.20 -5.85
N ALA A 470 -19.46 21.64 -5.31
CA ALA A 470 -18.39 21.06 -6.11
C ALA A 470 -18.87 19.86 -6.94
N GLU A 471 -19.76 19.01 -6.39
CA GLU A 471 -20.40 17.91 -7.11
C GLU A 471 -21.17 18.42 -8.33
N VAL A 472 -22.07 19.38 -8.15
CA VAL A 472 -22.91 19.95 -9.21
C VAL A 472 -22.05 20.57 -10.32
N PHE A 473 -21.02 21.35 -9.96
CA PHE A 473 -20.12 21.91 -10.96
C PHE A 473 -19.37 20.83 -11.75
N SER A 474 -18.93 19.77 -11.07
CA SER A 474 -18.11 18.73 -11.67
C SER A 474 -18.91 17.76 -12.55
N THR A 475 -20.21 17.58 -12.28
CA THR A 475 -21.02 16.52 -12.90
C THR A 475 -22.14 17.05 -13.78
N ALA A 476 -23.01 17.91 -13.23
CA ALA A 476 -24.27 18.28 -13.87
C ALA A 476 -24.08 19.06 -15.19
N PHE A 477 -22.97 19.80 -15.32
CA PHE A 477 -22.67 20.55 -16.56
C PHE A 477 -22.02 19.71 -17.65
N SER A 478 -21.45 18.54 -17.32
CA SER A 478 -20.66 17.72 -18.25
C SER A 478 -21.23 16.33 -18.48
N ASP A 479 -22.29 15.95 -17.76
CA ASP A 479 -22.86 14.59 -17.74
C ASP A 479 -21.82 13.55 -17.27
N ALA A 480 -20.95 13.94 -16.34
CA ALA A 480 -20.02 13.04 -15.68
C ALA A 480 -20.67 12.35 -14.47
N PRO A 481 -20.21 11.14 -14.07
CA PRO A 481 -20.80 10.39 -12.97
C PRO A 481 -20.69 11.12 -11.62
N LEU A 482 -21.70 10.92 -10.77
CA LEU A 482 -21.71 11.37 -9.39
C LEU A 482 -20.69 10.59 -8.55
N SER A 483 -20.28 11.16 -7.40
CA SER A 483 -19.31 10.55 -6.48
C SER A 483 -19.60 9.08 -6.15
N PHE A 484 -20.86 8.73 -5.89
CA PHE A 484 -21.30 7.36 -5.54
C PHE A 484 -21.44 6.42 -6.75
N GLU A 485 -21.31 6.93 -7.97
CA GLU A 485 -21.32 6.18 -9.23
C GLU A 485 -19.89 5.91 -9.73
N LEU A 486 -18.89 6.64 -9.20
CA LEU A 486 -17.50 6.51 -9.62
C LEU A 486 -16.86 5.22 -9.09
N PRO A 487 -16.09 4.50 -9.94
CA PRO A 487 -15.23 3.42 -9.48
C PRO A 487 -14.18 3.94 -8.48
N PRO A 488 -13.72 3.12 -7.51
CA PRO A 488 -12.70 3.53 -6.55
C PRO A 488 -11.39 3.97 -7.20
N MET A 489 -10.72 4.95 -6.61
CA MET A 489 -9.39 5.38 -7.09
C MET A 489 -8.36 4.25 -6.93
N ILE A 490 -8.31 3.65 -5.75
CA ILE A 490 -7.43 2.52 -5.45
C ILE A 490 -8.24 1.23 -5.64
N SER A 491 -7.84 0.42 -6.61
CA SER A 491 -8.51 -0.82 -7.02
C SER A 491 -7.51 -1.71 -7.76
N ASP A 492 -7.75 -3.01 -7.77
CA ASP A 492 -6.99 -3.97 -8.59
C ASP A 492 -7.23 -3.77 -10.10
N ASP A 493 -8.36 -3.19 -10.50
CA ASP A 493 -8.67 -2.90 -11.90
C ASP A 493 -8.09 -1.55 -12.32
N MET A 494 -6.84 -1.52 -12.78
CA MET A 494 -6.22 -0.31 -13.31
C MET A 494 -6.36 -0.17 -14.84
N ALA A 495 -7.35 -0.85 -15.45
CA ALA A 495 -7.63 -0.79 -16.89
C ALA A 495 -8.91 0.00 -17.22
N THR A 496 -9.95 -0.09 -16.39
CA THR A 496 -11.23 0.62 -16.64
C THR A 496 -11.11 2.12 -16.34
N PRO A 497 -11.41 3.03 -17.30
CA PRO A 497 -11.43 4.47 -17.04
C PRO A 497 -12.53 4.88 -16.05
N ARG A 498 -12.20 5.84 -15.17
CA ARG A 498 -13.12 6.28 -14.11
C ARG A 498 -14.13 7.34 -14.57
N LYS A 499 -13.88 8.01 -15.69
CA LYS A 499 -14.77 9.03 -16.29
C LYS A 499 -15.07 10.22 -15.38
N LEU A 500 -14.14 10.63 -14.51
CA LEU A 500 -14.36 11.73 -13.56
C LEU A 500 -14.79 13.03 -14.26
N GLY A 501 -15.57 13.81 -13.52
CA GLY A 501 -15.97 15.16 -13.87
C GLY A 501 -15.14 16.22 -13.15
N ALA A 502 -14.96 17.38 -13.78
CA ALA A 502 -14.32 18.53 -13.18
C ALA A 502 -14.82 19.82 -13.83
N PHE A 503 -14.52 20.96 -13.22
CA PHE A 503 -14.95 22.27 -13.72
C PHE A 503 -13.91 23.34 -13.44
N VAL A 504 -13.66 24.19 -14.43
CA VAL A 504 -12.71 25.30 -14.34
C VAL A 504 -13.42 26.59 -14.78
N MET A 505 -13.20 27.69 -14.05
CA MET A 505 -13.71 29.00 -14.42
C MET A 505 -12.65 30.09 -14.29
N ALA A 506 -12.59 30.95 -15.30
CA ALA A 506 -11.79 32.17 -15.32
C ALA A 506 -12.70 33.40 -15.39
N LEU A 507 -12.42 34.39 -14.55
CA LEU A 507 -13.12 35.67 -14.49
C LEU A 507 -12.11 36.78 -14.79
N ASP A 508 -12.34 37.57 -15.82
CA ASP A 508 -11.45 38.68 -16.19
C ASP A 508 -11.81 39.95 -15.40
N PRO A 509 -10.93 40.45 -14.51
CA PRO A 509 -11.18 41.69 -13.77
C PRO A 509 -11.46 42.90 -14.67
N GLU A 510 -10.95 42.93 -15.91
CA GLU A 510 -11.20 44.02 -16.86
C GLU A 510 -12.67 44.09 -17.31
N ALA A 511 -13.42 43.00 -17.19
CA ALA A 511 -14.86 43.01 -17.43
C ALA A 511 -15.67 43.61 -16.26
N PHE A 512 -15.02 43.92 -15.13
CA PHE A 512 -15.64 44.44 -13.91
C PHE A 512 -15.04 45.79 -13.49
N SER A 513 -14.30 45.82 -12.37
CA SER A 513 -13.71 47.03 -11.79
C SER A 513 -12.38 47.44 -12.41
N GLY A 514 -11.85 46.66 -13.36
CA GLY A 514 -10.53 46.85 -13.95
C GLY A 514 -9.43 46.17 -13.12
N ARG A 515 -8.40 45.68 -13.80
CA ARG A 515 -7.34 44.87 -13.17
C ARG A 515 -6.61 45.57 -12.03
N VAL A 516 -6.26 46.84 -12.21
CA VAL A 516 -5.52 47.64 -11.20
C VAL A 516 -6.31 47.77 -9.90
N ALA A 517 -7.63 48.05 -10.00
CA ALA A 517 -8.48 48.19 -8.83
C ALA A 517 -8.69 46.85 -8.11
N PHE A 518 -8.88 45.77 -8.88
CA PHE A 518 -9.01 44.42 -8.37
C PHE A 518 -7.78 43.99 -7.57
N GLU A 519 -6.58 44.05 -8.17
CA GLU A 519 -5.33 43.67 -7.50
C GLU A 519 -5.06 44.56 -6.28
N GLY A 520 -5.39 45.85 -6.34
CA GLY A 520 -5.30 46.76 -5.21
C GLY A 520 -6.22 46.40 -4.03
N ILE A 521 -7.38 45.81 -4.29
CA ILE A 521 -8.27 45.26 -3.24
C ILE A 521 -7.63 44.01 -2.63
N ILE A 522 -7.16 43.08 -3.45
CA ILE A 522 -6.52 41.84 -2.96
C ILE A 522 -5.31 42.17 -2.08
N ARG A 523 -4.43 43.11 -2.48
CA ARG A 523 -3.29 43.55 -1.66
C ARG A 523 -3.71 44.12 -0.31
N ARG A 524 -4.72 45.01 -0.29
CA ARG A 524 -5.22 45.58 0.97
C ARG A 524 -5.84 44.51 1.88
N TYR A 525 -6.55 43.54 1.31
CA TYR A 525 -7.13 42.42 2.05
C TYR A 525 -6.05 41.53 2.68
N LEU A 526 -5.03 41.14 1.90
CA LEU A 526 -3.90 40.35 2.40
C LEU A 526 -3.13 41.09 3.51
N ALA A 527 -2.87 42.38 3.33
CA ALA A 527 -2.22 43.22 4.34
C ALA A 527 -3.05 43.31 5.63
N ALA A 528 -4.38 43.43 5.52
CA ALA A 528 -5.27 43.46 6.68
C ALA A 528 -5.29 42.11 7.44
N ILE A 529 -5.25 40.98 6.74
CA ILE A 529 -5.11 39.66 7.37
C ILE A 529 -3.79 39.56 8.12
N ALA A 530 -2.67 39.92 7.48
CA ALA A 530 -1.34 39.86 8.07
C ALA A 530 -1.17 40.77 9.30
N ALA A 531 -1.90 41.90 9.34
CA ALA A 531 -1.92 42.83 10.46
C ALA A 531 -2.92 42.45 11.57
N SER A 532 -3.72 41.39 11.38
CA SER A 532 -4.73 40.98 12.36
C SER A 532 -4.08 40.37 13.60
N SER A 533 -4.62 40.70 14.78
CA SER A 533 -4.16 40.13 16.04
C SER A 533 -4.40 38.63 16.10
N ALA A 534 -3.34 37.86 16.38
CA ALA A 534 -3.46 36.43 16.64
C ALA A 534 -3.90 36.14 18.08
N ALA A 535 -4.58 35.01 18.28
CA ALA A 535 -4.79 34.46 19.61
C ALA A 535 -3.45 34.02 20.24
N PRO A 536 -3.36 33.91 21.58
CA PRO A 536 -2.13 33.48 22.24
C PRO A 536 -1.60 32.14 21.69
N GLY A 537 -0.36 32.13 21.19
CA GLY A 537 0.28 30.93 20.63
C GLY A 537 -0.06 30.63 19.17
N GLU A 538 -0.94 31.41 18.55
CA GLU A 538 -1.39 31.22 17.16
C GLU A 538 -0.72 32.21 16.20
N THR A 539 -0.81 31.93 14.90
CA THR A 539 -0.39 32.85 13.84
C THR A 539 -1.50 32.98 12.81
N VAL A 540 -1.92 34.21 12.53
CA VAL A 540 -2.90 34.50 11.47
C VAL A 540 -2.19 34.47 10.12
N MET A 541 -2.82 33.84 9.13
CA MET A 541 -2.30 33.75 7.76
C MET A 541 -3.43 33.80 6.74
N ALA A 542 -3.12 34.29 5.53
CA ALA A 542 -4.04 34.21 4.42
C ALA A 542 -3.93 32.82 3.74
N PRO A 543 -4.99 32.38 3.04
CA PRO A 543 -4.89 31.23 2.14
C PRO A 543 -3.70 31.38 1.16
N GLY A 544 -2.86 30.35 1.11
CA GLY A 544 -1.66 30.29 0.28
C GLY A 544 -0.37 30.70 1.00
N THR A 545 -0.44 31.50 2.08
CA THR A 545 0.77 31.98 2.77
C THR A 545 1.67 30.85 3.26
N ARG A 546 1.09 29.78 3.82
CA ARG A 546 1.85 28.60 4.27
C ARG A 546 2.49 27.87 3.10
N GLU A 547 1.75 27.74 2.00
CA GLU A 547 2.16 27.07 0.78
C GLU A 547 3.33 27.81 0.10
N TRP A 548 3.31 29.16 0.05
CA TRP A 548 4.41 29.97 -0.50
C TRP A 548 5.69 29.85 0.32
N ALA A 549 5.58 29.88 1.65
CA ALA A 549 6.72 29.68 2.54
C ALA A 549 7.34 28.29 2.36
N GLU A 550 6.50 27.26 2.20
CA GLU A 550 6.95 25.89 1.96
C GLU A 550 7.59 25.73 0.57
N ALA A 551 7.04 26.37 -0.47
CA ALA A 551 7.62 26.40 -1.81
C ALA A 551 9.02 27.02 -1.81
N ALA A 552 9.20 28.16 -1.13
CA ALA A 552 10.52 28.78 -0.96
C ALA A 552 11.49 27.84 -0.22
N ARG A 553 11.02 27.19 0.85
CA ARG A 553 11.84 26.23 1.62
C ARG A 553 12.27 25.02 0.79
N ARG A 554 11.37 24.43 0.01
CA ARG A 554 11.64 23.24 -0.82
C ARG A 554 12.47 23.56 -2.05
N SER A 555 12.35 24.76 -2.61
CA SER A 555 13.26 25.25 -3.64
C SER A 555 14.71 25.25 -3.15
N ALA A 556 14.96 25.72 -1.92
CA ALA A 556 16.31 25.75 -1.35
C ALA A 556 16.81 24.38 -0.85
N GLN A 557 15.93 23.59 -0.23
CA GLN A 557 16.33 22.41 0.57
C GLN A 557 15.92 21.05 -0.02
N GLY A 558 15.22 21.04 -1.17
CA GLY A 558 14.58 19.85 -1.71
C GLY A 558 13.36 19.39 -0.89
N MET A 559 12.60 18.46 -1.48
CA MET A 559 11.50 17.78 -0.80
C MET A 559 11.97 16.53 -0.08
N LYS A 560 11.26 16.14 0.99
CA LYS A 560 11.49 14.89 1.69
C LYS A 560 10.74 13.76 0.99
N LEU A 561 11.43 12.66 0.71
CA LEU A 561 10.86 11.45 0.12
C LEU A 561 11.23 10.25 0.99
N ASP A 562 10.25 9.40 1.27
CA ASP A 562 10.50 8.15 1.99
C ASP A 562 11.33 7.18 1.14
N ARG A 563 12.16 6.36 1.80
CA ARG A 563 13.05 5.42 1.11
C ARG A 563 12.31 4.37 0.31
N THR A 564 11.13 3.94 0.79
CA THR A 564 10.26 3.02 0.05
C THR A 564 9.88 3.57 -1.33
N SER A 565 9.54 4.86 -1.43
CA SER A 565 9.26 5.54 -2.69
C SER A 565 10.50 5.62 -3.58
N VAL A 566 11.67 5.94 -3.01
CA VAL A 566 12.95 5.98 -3.74
C VAL A 566 13.28 4.62 -4.35
N GLU A 567 13.15 3.54 -3.59
CA GLU A 567 13.39 2.19 -4.09
C GLU A 567 12.38 1.78 -5.17
N ALA A 568 11.11 2.15 -5.00
CA ALA A 568 10.09 1.92 -6.02
C ALA A 568 10.42 2.63 -7.33
N PHE A 569 10.90 3.89 -7.25
CA PHE A 569 11.39 4.63 -8.41
C PHE A 569 12.66 4.00 -9.00
N GLY A 570 13.59 3.51 -8.18
CA GLY A 570 14.78 2.79 -8.64
C GLY A 570 14.44 1.52 -9.43
N ARG A 571 13.53 0.68 -8.91
CA ARG A 571 13.04 -0.51 -9.61
C ARG A 571 12.34 -0.17 -10.93
N PHE A 572 11.54 0.90 -10.93
CA PHE A 572 10.91 1.39 -12.16
C PHE A 572 11.96 1.85 -13.18
N ALA A 573 12.97 2.59 -12.72
CA ALA A 573 14.05 3.12 -13.54
C ALA A 573 14.82 2.00 -14.26
N GLU A 574 15.21 0.98 -13.50
CA GLU A 574 15.90 -0.21 -14.02
C GLU A 574 15.04 -0.95 -15.05
N LYS A 575 13.77 -1.20 -14.74
CA LYS A 575 12.83 -1.90 -15.64
C LYS A 575 12.66 -1.19 -16.98
N HIS A 576 12.65 0.15 -16.97
CA HIS A 576 12.35 0.97 -18.15
C HIS A 576 13.58 1.61 -18.80
N GLY A 577 14.79 1.34 -18.29
CA GLY A 577 16.04 1.87 -18.84
C GLY A 577 16.16 3.40 -18.76
N ILE A 578 15.61 4.03 -17.71
CA ILE A 578 15.75 5.48 -17.47
C ILE A 578 16.74 5.74 -16.34
N ASP A 579 17.39 6.90 -16.37
CA ASP A 579 18.35 7.30 -15.33
C ASP A 579 17.69 7.34 -13.94
N PRO A 580 18.27 6.68 -12.92
CA PRO A 580 17.69 6.61 -11.58
C PRO A 580 17.61 7.99 -10.92
N LEU A 581 16.71 8.10 -9.94
CA LEU A 581 16.51 9.32 -9.17
C LEU A 581 17.78 9.68 -8.37
N ARG A 582 18.26 10.92 -8.54
CA ARG A 582 19.44 11.41 -7.82
C ARG A 582 19.03 11.98 -6.47
N ILE A 583 19.61 11.44 -5.40
CA ILE A 583 19.36 11.88 -4.04
C ILE A 583 20.40 12.95 -3.68
N ARG A 584 19.98 14.00 -2.97
CA ARG A 584 20.89 15.07 -2.54
C ARG A 584 21.88 14.52 -1.52
N SER A 585 23.18 14.64 -1.82
CA SER A 585 24.26 14.15 -0.97
C SER A 585 24.47 15.11 0.22
N GLY A 586 23.98 14.75 1.42
CA GLY A 586 24.36 15.44 2.66
C GLY A 586 23.27 15.59 3.73
N GLY A 587 23.40 14.79 4.79
CA GLY A 587 22.86 15.01 6.15
C GLY A 587 21.38 14.69 6.39
N PRO A 588 21.03 14.07 7.55
CA PRO A 588 19.64 13.74 7.92
C PRO A 588 18.68 14.95 7.98
#